data_AF-A0A9E1JSA4-F1
#
_entry.id   AF-A0A9E1JSA4-F1
#
_cell.length_a   1.000
_cell.length_b   1.000
_cell.length_c   1.000
_cell.angle_alpha   90.00
_cell.angle_beta   90.00
_cell.angle_gamma   90.00
#
_symmetry.space_group_name_H-M   'P 1'
#
loop_
_entity.id
_entity.type
_entity.pdbx_description
1 polymer ?
#
loop_
_entity_poly.entity_id
_entity_poly.type
_entity_poly.pdbx_seq_one_letter_code
_entity_poly.pdbx_strand_id
1 'polypeptide(L)'
;MTDKIITDQEILRKISSPTSEQQVIDLDLVNRLRAANDTGWIAGCGLAAIQIGIPLMFAWFKFGDKEFTLLNPVILERKGKFKPIDEGCLSIPGSYATIKRHYKIKYITHGIKKVAKGLKSQIIQHEIDHMNGFLNIDKGVKKIAMGWKA
;
A
#
# COMPACT_ATOMS: atom_id res chain seq x y z
N MET A 1 19.40 11.66 -1.76
CA MET A 1 18.14 12.43 -1.69
C MET A 1 16.99 11.44 -1.57
N THR A 2 16.06 11.64 -0.66
CA THR A 2 14.92 10.73 -0.46
C THR A 2 13.82 11.01 -1.47
N ASP A 3 13.19 9.95 -2.00
CA ASP A 3 12.06 10.10 -2.93
C ASP A 3 10.88 10.81 -2.27
N LYS A 4 10.21 11.69 -3.03
CA LYS A 4 8.98 12.35 -2.59
C LYS A 4 7.79 11.41 -2.81
N ILE A 5 6.93 11.30 -1.80
CA ILE A 5 5.65 10.59 -1.95
C ILE A 5 4.74 11.38 -2.90
N ILE A 6 4.28 10.71 -3.94
CA ILE A 6 3.39 11.27 -4.95
C ILE A 6 1.97 11.37 -4.39
N THR A 7 1.35 12.52 -4.62
CA THR A 7 -0.06 12.81 -4.33
C THR A 7 -0.88 13.06 -5.60
N ASP A 8 -0.23 13.08 -6.76
CA ASP A 8 -0.86 13.22 -8.08
C ASP A 8 -1.65 11.94 -8.41
N GLN A 9 -2.97 12.05 -8.51
CA GLN A 9 -3.85 10.92 -8.75
C GLN A 9 -3.76 10.38 -10.18
N GLU A 10 -3.35 11.17 -11.17
CA GLU A 10 -3.16 10.66 -12.53
C GLU A 10 -2.00 9.67 -12.59
N ILE A 11 -0.92 9.96 -11.86
CA ILE A 11 0.21 9.04 -11.72
C ILE A 11 -0.20 7.81 -10.90
N LEU A 12 -0.84 8.02 -9.74
CA LEU A 12 -1.19 6.94 -8.81
C LEU A 12 -2.24 5.96 -9.35
N ARG A 13 -2.97 6.34 -10.41
CA ARG A 13 -3.97 5.49 -11.08
C ARG A 13 -3.39 4.62 -12.18
N LYS A 14 -2.09 4.76 -12.51
CA LYS A 14 -1.42 3.88 -13.47
C LYS A 14 -1.37 2.44 -12.91
N ILE A 15 -1.64 1.47 -13.78
CA ILE A 15 -1.48 0.05 -13.46
C ILE A 15 0.01 -0.28 -13.47
N SER A 16 0.50 -0.84 -12.37
CA SER A 16 1.88 -1.28 -12.24
C SER A 16 2.17 -2.49 -13.13
N SER A 17 3.37 -2.54 -13.69
CA SER A 17 3.84 -3.65 -14.53
C SER A 17 4.44 -4.79 -13.69
N PRO A 18 4.37 -6.05 -14.16
CA PRO A 18 5.13 -7.16 -13.56
C PRO A 18 6.60 -6.79 -13.38
N THR A 19 7.19 -7.24 -12.28
CA THR A 19 8.51 -6.79 -11.81
C THR A 19 9.42 -7.96 -11.52
N SER A 20 10.68 -7.90 -11.91
CA SER A 20 11.68 -8.91 -11.55
C SER A 20 12.41 -8.55 -10.24
N GLU A 21 12.99 -9.54 -9.57
CA GLU A 21 13.85 -9.28 -8.40
C GLU A 21 15.05 -8.41 -8.77
N GLN A 22 15.62 -8.58 -9.97
CA GLN A 22 16.73 -7.76 -10.44
C GLN A 22 16.34 -6.28 -10.54
N GLN A 23 15.15 -5.96 -11.06
CA GLN A 23 14.66 -4.57 -11.10
C GLN A 23 14.49 -3.98 -9.70
N VAL A 24 14.04 -4.77 -8.73
CA VAL A 24 13.92 -4.32 -7.33
C VAL A 24 15.28 -3.95 -6.76
N ILE A 25 16.30 -4.76 -7.05
CA ILE A 25 17.68 -4.57 -6.59
C ILE A 25 18.31 -3.37 -7.29
N ASP A 26 18.27 -3.32 -8.62
CA ASP A 26 18.89 -2.26 -9.43
C ASP A 26 18.35 -0.87 -9.10
N LEU A 27 17.05 -0.80 -8.77
CA LEU A 27 16.38 0.45 -8.40
C LEU A 27 16.42 0.73 -6.90
N ASP A 28 17.00 -0.15 -6.09
CA ASP A 28 17.05 -0.09 -4.63
C ASP A 28 15.68 0.19 -3.97
N LEU A 29 14.62 -0.46 -4.50
CA LEU A 29 13.24 -0.09 -4.16
C LEU A 29 12.94 -0.27 -2.67
N VAL A 30 13.56 -1.24 -2.01
CA VAL A 30 13.35 -1.48 -0.57
C VAL A 30 13.80 -0.28 0.25
N ASN A 31 15.03 0.20 0.04
CA ASN A 31 15.55 1.31 0.84
C ASN A 31 14.88 2.63 0.46
N ARG A 32 14.56 2.84 -0.81
CA ARG A 32 13.86 4.04 -1.28
C ARG A 32 12.46 4.16 -0.69
N LEU A 33 11.68 3.07 -0.70
CA LEU A 33 10.35 3.05 -0.10
C LEU A 33 10.41 3.23 1.41
N ARG A 34 11.35 2.56 2.09
CA ARG A 34 11.57 2.74 3.53
C ARG A 34 11.91 4.19 3.86
N ALA A 35 12.90 4.76 3.17
CA ALA A 35 13.33 6.13 3.40
C ALA A 35 12.21 7.13 3.12
N ALA A 36 11.47 6.98 2.02
CA ALA A 36 10.32 7.84 1.71
C ALA A 36 9.26 7.79 2.81
N ASN A 37 8.92 6.59 3.31
CA ASN A 37 7.98 6.42 4.41
C ASN A 37 8.44 7.09 5.72
N ASP A 38 9.76 7.13 5.96
CA ASP A 38 10.35 7.67 7.19
C ASP A 38 10.57 9.21 7.14
N THR A 39 10.27 9.89 6.03
CA THR A 39 10.45 11.36 5.89
C THR A 39 9.30 12.23 6.40
N GLY A 40 8.16 11.64 6.74
CA GLY A 40 6.96 12.38 7.17
C GLY A 40 6.87 12.60 8.69
N TRP A 41 5.96 13.49 9.10
CA TRP A 41 5.56 13.64 10.50
C TRP A 41 4.84 12.40 11.07
N ILE A 42 4.31 11.56 10.18
CA ILE A 42 3.62 10.31 10.50
C ILE A 42 4.18 9.25 9.56
N ALA A 43 4.83 8.22 10.12
CA ALA A 43 5.25 7.06 9.35
C ALA A 43 4.04 6.19 9.00
N GLY A 44 3.91 5.83 7.73
CA GLY A 44 2.91 4.87 7.26
C GLY A 44 3.29 3.43 7.60
N CYS A 45 2.33 2.51 7.44
CA CYS A 45 2.59 1.08 7.61
C CYS A 45 3.21 0.44 6.36
N GLY A 46 3.17 1.09 5.20
CA GLY A 46 3.65 0.56 3.93
C GLY A 46 3.64 1.60 2.82
N LEU A 47 4.35 1.28 1.74
CA LEU A 47 4.46 2.10 0.55
C LEU A 47 4.68 1.22 -0.69
N ALA A 48 3.92 1.46 -1.75
CA ALA A 48 4.07 0.84 -3.05
C ALA A 48 5.00 1.66 -3.97
N ALA A 49 5.70 1.00 -4.90
CA ALA A 49 6.62 1.63 -5.85
C ALA A 49 5.97 2.79 -6.63
N ILE A 50 4.68 2.67 -6.98
CA ILE A 50 3.95 3.73 -7.69
C ILE A 50 3.86 5.03 -6.89
N GLN A 51 3.88 4.96 -5.56
CA GLN A 51 3.82 6.13 -4.68
C GLN A 51 5.12 6.93 -4.66
N ILE A 52 6.20 6.41 -5.24
CA ILE A 52 7.43 7.15 -5.56
C ILE A 52 7.64 7.29 -7.07
N GLY A 53 6.57 7.10 -7.87
CA GLY A 53 6.57 7.33 -9.32
C GLY A 53 7.04 6.17 -10.18
N ILE A 54 7.21 4.99 -9.59
CA ILE A 54 7.73 3.81 -10.29
C ILE A 54 6.59 2.78 -10.43
N PRO A 55 5.95 2.66 -11.61
CA PRO A 55 4.79 1.78 -11.82
C PRO A 55 5.18 0.30 -11.93
N LEU A 56 5.77 -0.24 -10.86
CA LEU A 56 6.19 -1.63 -10.71
C LEU A 56 5.32 -2.32 -9.66
N MET A 57 5.05 -3.62 -9.85
CA MET A 57 4.29 -4.47 -8.91
C MET A 57 5.14 -4.85 -7.71
N PHE A 58 5.55 -3.83 -6.95
CA PHE A 58 6.38 -3.96 -5.78
C PHE A 58 5.92 -3.03 -4.66
N ALA A 59 5.92 -3.53 -3.43
CA ALA A 59 5.68 -2.74 -2.23
C ALA A 59 6.53 -3.23 -1.07
N TRP A 60 6.79 -2.32 -0.15
CA TRP A 60 7.42 -2.59 1.13
C TRP A 60 6.48 -2.17 2.26
N PHE A 61 6.47 -2.91 3.37
CA PHE A 61 5.65 -2.56 4.53
C PHE A 61 6.23 -3.09 5.85
N LYS A 62 5.88 -2.44 6.96
CA LYS A 62 6.19 -2.84 8.34
C LYS A 62 4.95 -3.45 9.00
N PHE A 63 5.15 -4.51 9.79
CA PHE A 63 4.11 -5.08 10.65
C PHE A 63 4.72 -5.63 11.94
N GLY A 64 4.44 -4.96 13.06
CA GLY A 64 5.25 -5.09 14.28
C GLY A 64 6.68 -4.63 14.02
N ASP A 65 7.66 -5.31 14.60
CA ASP A 65 9.09 -4.99 14.42
C ASP A 65 9.71 -5.62 13.16
N LYS A 66 8.88 -6.10 12.22
CA LYS A 66 9.32 -6.82 11.02
C LYS A 66 8.96 -6.07 9.76
N GLU A 67 9.90 -6.05 8.83
CA GLU A 67 9.69 -5.55 7.47
C GLU A 67 9.32 -6.70 6.53
N PHE A 68 8.52 -6.39 5.52
CA PHE A 68 8.03 -7.32 4.52
C PHE A 68 8.03 -6.65 3.15
N THR A 69 8.15 -7.46 2.10
CA THR A 69 8.00 -7.01 0.72
C THR A 69 6.92 -7.82 0.00
N LEU A 70 6.30 -7.18 -0.97
CA LEU A 70 5.38 -7.78 -1.93
C LEU A 70 5.99 -7.62 -3.31
N LEU A 71 6.16 -8.73 -4.03
CA LEU A 71 6.62 -8.76 -5.41
C LEU A 71 5.63 -9.58 -6.24
N ASN A 72 5.09 -8.96 -7.29
CA ASN A 72 4.01 -9.50 -8.12
C ASN A 72 2.88 -10.15 -7.30
N PRO A 73 2.33 -9.45 -6.28
CA PRO A 73 1.37 -10.07 -5.39
C PRO A 73 0.02 -10.33 -6.07
N VAL A 74 -0.58 -11.50 -5.84
CA VAL A 74 -1.95 -11.82 -6.28
C VAL A 74 -2.75 -12.43 -5.14
N ILE A 75 -3.96 -11.93 -4.89
CA ILE A 75 -4.88 -12.50 -3.90
C ILE A 75 -5.63 -13.68 -4.53
N LEU A 76 -5.45 -14.87 -3.96
CA LEU A 76 -6.04 -16.12 -4.44
C LEU A 76 -7.40 -16.41 -3.79
N GLU A 77 -7.53 -16.13 -2.50
CA GLU A 77 -8.78 -16.34 -1.75
C GLU A 77 -8.99 -15.22 -0.73
N ARG A 78 -10.25 -14.88 -0.51
CA ARG A 78 -10.70 -13.86 0.44
C ARG A 78 -11.73 -14.46 1.39
N LYS A 79 -11.54 -14.31 2.71
CA LYS A 79 -12.45 -14.87 3.73
C LYS A 79 -12.68 -13.90 4.89
N GLY A 80 -13.90 -13.94 5.41
CA GLY A 80 -14.35 -13.16 6.55
C GLY A 80 -14.55 -11.67 6.21
N LYS A 81 -15.62 -11.09 6.77
CA LYS A 81 -15.80 -9.63 6.72
C LYS A 81 -14.98 -9.03 7.87
N PHE A 82 -14.07 -8.12 7.54
CA PHE A 82 -13.38 -7.35 8.57
C PHE A 82 -14.34 -6.30 9.14
N LYS A 83 -14.18 -5.92 10.42
CA LYS A 83 -14.84 -4.71 10.92
C LYS A 83 -14.32 -3.54 10.07
N PRO A 84 -15.17 -2.58 9.67
CA PRO A 84 -14.69 -1.40 8.98
C PRO A 84 -13.68 -0.68 9.90
N ILE A 85 -12.43 -0.55 9.44
CA ILE A 85 -11.38 0.21 10.13
C ILE A 85 -11.03 1.39 9.25
N ASP A 86 -10.71 2.51 9.88
CA ASP A 86 -10.31 3.72 9.18
C ASP A 86 -8.89 3.52 8.58
N GLU A 87 -8.75 3.78 7.28
CA GLU A 87 -7.49 3.72 6.53
C GLU A 87 -7.06 5.12 6.12
N GLY A 88 -5.83 5.49 6.50
CA GLY A 88 -5.10 6.61 5.92
C GLY A 88 -4.29 6.19 4.69
N CYS A 89 -3.79 7.17 3.93
CA CYS A 89 -2.85 6.95 2.84
C CYS A 89 -1.91 8.16 2.75
N LEU A 90 -0.59 7.94 2.73
CA LEU A 90 0.39 9.05 2.64
C LEU A 90 0.26 9.82 1.32
N SER A 91 -0.21 9.16 0.25
CA SER A 91 -0.49 9.79 -1.03
C SER A 91 -1.78 10.61 -1.07
N ILE A 92 -2.66 10.49 -0.06
CA ILE A 92 -3.90 11.25 0.06
C ILE A 92 -3.95 11.91 1.46
N PRO A 93 -3.13 12.94 1.69
CA PRO A 93 -2.97 13.54 3.01
C PRO A 93 -4.31 14.09 3.56
N GLY A 94 -4.56 13.85 4.84
CA GLY A 94 -5.81 14.24 5.52
C GLY A 94 -7.02 13.33 5.24
N SER A 95 -6.91 12.35 4.34
CA SER A 95 -7.99 11.40 4.07
C SER A 95 -7.96 10.21 5.03
N TYR A 96 -9.07 10.00 5.74
CA TYR A 96 -9.36 8.77 6.44
C TYR A 96 -10.66 8.18 5.90
N ALA A 97 -10.57 6.97 5.37
CA ALA A 97 -11.69 6.28 4.75
C ALA A 97 -12.00 5.01 5.54
N THR A 98 -13.27 4.83 5.90
CA THR A 98 -13.74 3.56 6.47
C THR A 98 -13.88 2.55 5.33
N ILE A 99 -12.96 1.59 5.23
CA ILE A 99 -12.91 0.62 4.12
C ILE A 99 -13.23 -0.79 4.60
N LYS A 100 -14.03 -1.50 3.80
CA LYS A 100 -14.31 -2.93 4.01
C LYS A 100 -13.18 -3.76 3.41
N ARG A 101 -12.38 -4.38 4.27
CA ARG A 101 -11.34 -5.35 3.89
C ARG A 101 -11.76 -6.78 4.22
N HIS A 102 -11.08 -7.75 3.62
CA HIS A 102 -11.22 -9.14 4.02
C HIS A 102 -10.32 -9.42 5.22
N TYR A 103 -10.89 -10.01 6.28
CA TYR A 103 -10.14 -10.32 7.50
C TYR A 103 -8.98 -11.27 7.22
N LYS A 104 -9.17 -12.23 6.32
CA LYS A 104 -8.17 -13.22 5.93
C LYS A 104 -8.04 -13.28 4.42
N ILE A 105 -6.80 -13.32 3.93
CA ILE A 105 -6.48 -13.58 2.53
C ILE A 105 -5.48 -14.73 2.40
N LYS A 106 -5.64 -15.53 1.34
CA LYS A 106 -4.54 -16.31 0.78
C LYS A 106 -4.02 -15.56 -0.43
N TYR A 107 -2.72 -15.43 -0.55
CA TYR A 107 -2.09 -14.66 -1.62
C TYR A 107 -0.78 -15.31 -2.04
N ILE A 108 -0.33 -15.00 -3.24
CA ILE A 108 1.02 -15.33 -3.72
C ILE A 108 1.83 -14.04 -3.75
N THR A 109 3.12 -14.14 -3.42
CA THR A 109 4.12 -13.07 -3.58
C THR A 109 5.48 -13.74 -3.68
N HIS A 110 6.40 -13.20 -4.48
CA HIS A 110 7.71 -13.85 -4.71
C HIS A 110 7.56 -15.31 -5.18
N GLY A 111 6.50 -15.62 -5.93
CA GLY A 111 6.15 -17.00 -6.31
C GLY A 111 5.67 -17.91 -5.17
N ILE A 112 5.62 -17.43 -3.92
CA ILE A 112 5.30 -18.23 -2.73
C ILE A 112 3.89 -17.93 -2.23
N LYS A 113 3.09 -18.97 -2.01
CA LYS A 113 1.75 -18.86 -1.38
C LYS A 113 1.88 -18.57 0.11
N LYS A 114 1.16 -17.57 0.59
CA LYS A 114 1.13 -17.10 1.97
C LYS A 114 -0.31 -16.84 2.43
N VAL A 115 -0.47 -16.69 3.75
CA VAL A 115 -1.75 -16.36 4.38
C VAL A 115 -1.54 -15.19 5.32
N ALA A 116 -2.42 -14.19 5.23
CA ALA A 116 -2.45 -13.06 6.15
C ALA A 116 -3.83 -12.93 6.79
N LYS A 117 -3.86 -12.40 8.01
CA LYS A 117 -5.09 -12.15 8.79
C LYS A 117 -5.02 -10.77 9.45
N GLY A 118 -6.18 -10.24 9.83
CA GLY A 118 -6.30 -9.00 10.61
C GLY A 118 -5.66 -7.80 9.90
N LEU A 119 -4.96 -6.96 10.66
CA LEU A 119 -4.32 -5.74 10.14
C LEU A 119 -3.29 -6.02 9.04
N LYS A 120 -2.53 -7.12 9.12
CA LYS A 120 -1.59 -7.50 8.04
C LYS A 120 -2.32 -7.81 6.73
N SER A 121 -3.52 -8.43 6.80
CA SER A 121 -4.37 -8.66 5.63
C SER A 121 -4.83 -7.34 5.01
N GLN A 122 -5.16 -6.35 5.86
CA GLN A 122 -5.58 -5.01 5.43
C GLN A 122 -4.45 -4.24 4.74
N ILE A 123 -3.25 -4.17 5.34
CA ILE A 123 -2.08 -3.52 4.73
C ILE A 123 -1.78 -4.12 3.36
N ILE A 124 -1.71 -5.45 3.25
CA ILE A 124 -1.44 -6.12 1.96
C ILE A 124 -2.51 -5.78 0.91
N GLN A 125 -3.80 -5.77 1.28
CA GLN A 125 -4.86 -5.37 0.37
C GLN A 125 -4.73 -3.90 -0.06
N HIS A 126 -4.29 -3.02 0.82
CA HIS A 126 -4.04 -1.60 0.53
C HIS A 126 -2.88 -1.42 -0.45
N GLU A 127 -1.73 -2.06 -0.21
CA GLU A 127 -0.58 -1.95 -1.11
C GLU A 127 -0.85 -2.57 -2.50
N ILE A 128 -1.63 -3.66 -2.56
CA ILE A 128 -2.06 -4.25 -3.83
C ILE A 128 -3.01 -3.30 -4.59
N ASP A 129 -3.84 -2.54 -3.89
CA ASP A 129 -4.74 -1.57 -4.52
C ASP A 129 -3.96 -0.47 -5.26
N HIS A 130 -2.89 0.05 -4.64
CA HIS A 130 -2.00 1.01 -5.29
C HIS A 130 -1.42 0.48 -6.60
N MET A 131 -0.97 -0.78 -6.63
CA MET A 131 -0.43 -1.40 -7.85
C MET A 131 -1.47 -1.55 -8.97
N ASN A 132 -2.76 -1.53 -8.62
CA ASN A 132 -3.89 -1.64 -9.55
C ASN A 132 -4.55 -0.28 -9.83
N GLY A 133 -3.94 0.82 -9.39
CA GLY A 133 -4.46 2.17 -9.61
C GLY A 133 -5.67 2.55 -8.74
N PHE A 134 -5.94 1.80 -7.68
CA PHE A 134 -7.02 2.10 -6.72
C PHE A 134 -6.48 2.86 -5.51
N LEU A 135 -7.22 3.87 -5.08
CA LEU A 135 -6.94 4.65 -3.89
C LEU A 135 -7.99 4.37 -2.80
N ASN A 136 -7.64 4.64 -1.53
CA ASN A 136 -8.54 4.45 -0.41
C ASN A 136 -9.88 5.22 -0.58
N ILE A 137 -9.82 6.41 -1.20
CA ILE A 137 -10.99 7.24 -1.53
C ILE A 137 -11.96 6.61 -2.54
N ASP A 138 -11.52 5.63 -3.33
CA ASP A 138 -12.36 4.94 -4.33
C ASP A 138 -13.24 3.85 -3.68
N LYS A 139 -12.83 3.33 -2.51
CA LYS A 139 -13.45 2.16 -1.85
C LYS A 139 -14.12 2.50 -0.52
N GLY A 140 -13.87 3.69 0.01
CA GLY A 140 -14.39 4.14 1.30
C GLY A 140 -15.83 4.63 1.25
N VAL A 141 -16.54 4.46 2.36
CA VAL A 141 -17.66 5.36 2.69
C VAL A 141 -17.02 6.64 3.22
N LYS A 142 -17.16 7.77 2.50
CA LYS A 142 -16.54 9.04 2.88
C LYS A 142 -17.03 9.45 4.28
N LYS A 143 -16.11 9.54 5.25
CA LYS A 143 -16.26 10.44 6.40
C LYS A 143 -15.62 11.76 5.97
N ILE A 144 -16.44 12.78 5.73
CA ILE A 144 -15.92 14.13 5.53
C ILE A 144 -15.31 14.52 6.88
N ALA A 145 -13.99 14.63 6.95
CA ALA A 145 -13.34 15.20 8.12
C ALA A 145 -13.79 16.67 8.22
N MET A 146 -14.64 16.97 9.19
CA MET A 146 -14.99 18.34 9.52
C MET A 146 -13.74 19.07 10.00
N GLY A 147 -13.22 19.95 9.16
CA GLY A 147 -12.50 21.18 9.51
C GLY A 147 -11.24 21.05 10.36
N TRP A 148 -10.08 21.09 9.72
CA TRP A 148 -8.95 21.86 10.25
C TRP A 148 -8.87 23.17 9.47
N LYS A 149 -9.29 24.26 10.12
CA LYS A 149 -8.87 25.61 9.74
C LYS A 149 -7.48 25.84 10.32
N ALA A 150 -6.68 26.57 9.55
CA ALA A 150 -5.29 26.95 9.80
C ALA A 150 -5.02 27.50 11.20
#